data_AF-A0A2E3RPX7-F1
#
_entry.id   AF-A0A2E3RPX7-F1
#
_cell.length_a   1.000
_cell.length_b   1.000
_cell.length_c   1.000
_cell.angle_alpha   90.00
_cell.angle_beta   90.00
_cell.angle_gamma   90.00
#
_symmetry.space_group_name_H-M   'P 1'
#
loop_
_entity.id
_entity.type
_entity.pdbx_description
1 polymer ?
#
loop_
_entity_poly.entity_id
_entity_poly.type
_entity_poly.pdbx_seq_one_letter_code
_entity_poly.pdbx_strand_id
1 'polypeptide(L)'
;MPRSIGGTTRRSRRGFTLMELMMVVVILGILAALLVPQFVDSSTTSQASTMGSTVRYVRQMLQFHRNSGEYQVSTSGWPAQISQQWFRGDSLPLHPWTGDAVVIEIVDGASTEIYPAQKIFDASDSMAANCWYNRTNGSFCARVGAAGTNAQTLELFNAANLCSAGSMTQTTQ
;
A
#
# COMPACT_ATOMS: atom_id res chain seq x y z
N MET A 1 -60.80 31.27 -65.84
CA MET A 1 -60.57 30.98 -64.41
C MET A 1 -59.33 30.09 -64.26
N PRO A 2 -58.67 29.99 -63.09
CA PRO A 2 -57.56 30.82 -62.60
C PRO A 2 -56.18 30.09 -62.62
N ARG A 3 -55.10 30.87 -62.44
CA ARG A 3 -53.74 30.40 -62.12
C ARG A 3 -53.67 29.83 -60.70
N SER A 4 -52.87 28.79 -60.48
CA SER A 4 -52.32 28.46 -59.16
C SER A 4 -50.83 28.12 -59.32
N ILE A 5 -49.99 29.00 -58.80
CA ILE A 5 -48.52 28.87 -58.75
C ILE A 5 -48.19 28.16 -57.44
N GLY A 6 -47.66 26.93 -57.54
CA GLY A 6 -47.14 26.20 -56.39
C GLY A 6 -45.80 26.78 -55.95
N GLY A 7 -45.78 27.39 -54.76
CA GLY A 7 -44.54 27.85 -54.13
C GLY A 7 -43.74 26.69 -53.54
N THR A 8 -42.57 26.40 -54.10
CA THR A 8 -41.59 25.49 -53.51
C THR A 8 -40.86 26.19 -52.37
N THR A 9 -41.13 25.79 -51.13
CA THR A 9 -40.38 26.22 -49.93
C THR A 9 -38.95 25.67 -49.97
N ARG A 10 -37.97 26.53 -50.29
CA ARG A 10 -36.53 26.20 -50.13
C ARG A 10 -36.25 25.96 -48.65
N ARG A 11 -35.94 24.72 -48.27
CA ARG A 11 -35.29 24.44 -46.98
C ARG A 11 -33.91 25.09 -47.00
N SER A 12 -33.63 26.00 -46.06
CA SER A 12 -32.31 26.58 -45.92
C SER A 12 -31.34 25.50 -45.41
N ARG A 13 -30.32 25.18 -46.21
CA ARG A 13 -29.15 24.45 -45.73
C ARG A 13 -28.35 25.40 -44.85
N ARG A 14 -28.44 25.24 -43.52
CA ARG A 14 -27.52 25.87 -42.58
C ARG A 14 -26.18 25.15 -42.70
N GLY A 15 -25.17 25.84 -43.23
CA GLY A 15 -23.79 25.36 -43.25
C GLY A 15 -23.14 25.54 -41.88
N PHE A 16 -22.23 24.63 -41.54
CA PHE A 16 -21.39 24.70 -40.34
C PHE A 16 -20.53 25.97 -40.39
N THR A 17 -20.46 26.73 -39.30
CA THR A 17 -19.62 27.93 -39.28
C THR A 17 -18.19 27.57 -38.89
N LEU A 18 -17.20 28.26 -39.47
CA LEU A 18 -15.79 28.07 -39.10
C LEU A 18 -15.54 28.38 -37.62
N MET A 19 -16.28 29.34 -37.08
CA MET A 19 -16.26 29.70 -35.65
C MET A 19 -16.74 28.56 -34.75
N GLU A 20 -17.72 27.79 -35.19
CA GLU A 20 -18.26 26.64 -34.45
C GLU A 20 -17.21 25.53 -34.34
N LEU A 21 -16.40 25.32 -35.37
CA LEU A 21 -15.25 24.42 -35.27
C LEU A 21 -14.10 25.02 -34.44
N MET A 22 -13.82 26.32 -34.57
CA MET A 22 -12.76 26.98 -33.79
C MET A 22 -13.01 26.91 -32.28
N MET A 23 -14.22 27.24 -31.83
CA MET A 23 -14.51 27.20 -30.39
C MET A 23 -14.41 25.77 -29.85
N VAL A 24 -14.79 24.76 -30.65
CA VAL A 24 -14.71 23.35 -30.24
C VAL A 24 -13.27 22.92 -30.03
N VAL A 25 -12.35 23.21 -30.97
CA VAL A 25 -10.94 22.82 -30.80
C VAL A 25 -10.24 23.58 -29.68
N VAL A 26 -10.64 24.84 -29.43
CA VAL A 26 -10.15 25.62 -28.29
C VAL A 26 -10.60 25.01 -26.96
N ILE A 27 -11.88 24.68 -26.83
CA ILE A 27 -12.43 24.06 -25.61
C ILE A 27 -11.79 22.69 -25.40
N LEU A 28 -11.65 21.86 -26.45
CA LEU A 28 -10.97 20.57 -26.36
C LEU A 28 -9.49 20.71 -25.96
N GLY A 29 -8.79 21.74 -26.43
CA GLY A 29 -7.42 22.04 -26.02
C GLY A 29 -7.29 22.42 -24.54
N ILE A 30 -8.21 23.24 -24.03
CA ILE A 30 -8.25 23.62 -22.60
C ILE A 30 -8.57 22.40 -21.74
N LEU A 31 -9.58 21.61 -22.11
CA LEU A 31 -9.96 20.42 -21.38
C LEU A 31 -8.82 19.39 -21.35
N ALA A 32 -8.13 19.17 -22.47
CA ALA A 32 -7.01 18.25 -22.53
C ALA A 32 -5.85 18.66 -21.59
N ALA A 33 -5.59 19.96 -21.44
CA ALA A 33 -4.54 20.45 -20.54
C ALA A 33 -4.88 20.27 -19.05
N LEU A 34 -6.17 20.32 -18.69
CA LEU A 34 -6.63 20.11 -17.31
C LEU A 34 -6.84 18.63 -16.96
N LEU A 35 -6.96 17.78 -17.97
CA LEU A 35 -7.18 16.33 -17.84
C LEU A 35 -5.89 15.54 -17.58
N VAL A 36 -4.87 16.12 -16.95
CA VAL A 36 -3.77 15.35 -16.35
C VAL A 36 -4.10 15.11 -14.88
N PRO A 37 -4.99 14.16 -14.53
CA PRO A 37 -5.09 13.75 -13.14
C PRO A 37 -3.74 13.11 -12.78
N GLN A 38 -3.10 13.64 -11.74
CA GLN A 38 -1.98 12.96 -11.12
C GLN A 38 -2.52 11.64 -10.56
N PHE A 39 -2.14 10.54 -11.17
CA PHE A 39 -2.31 9.22 -10.58
C PHE A 39 -1.40 9.17 -9.36
N VAL A 40 -1.94 9.52 -8.19
CA VAL A 40 -1.32 9.14 -6.93
C VAL A 40 -1.44 7.62 -6.88
N ASP A 41 -0.31 6.92 -6.71
CA ASP A 41 -0.22 5.45 -6.64
C ASP A 41 -1.02 4.90 -5.45
N SER A 42 -2.35 4.94 -5.58
CA SER A 42 -3.33 4.55 -4.56
C SER A 42 -3.17 3.09 -4.17
N SER A 43 -2.56 2.29 -5.04
CA SER A 43 -2.10 0.93 -4.78
C SER A 43 -1.10 0.89 -3.62
N THR A 44 -0.05 1.73 -3.62
CA THR A 44 0.97 1.71 -2.56
C THR A 44 0.42 2.12 -1.21
N THR A 45 -0.43 3.15 -1.17
CA THR A 45 -1.09 3.61 0.07
C THR A 45 -2.08 2.58 0.60
N SER A 46 -2.86 1.94 -0.28
CA SER A 46 -3.78 0.87 0.14
C SER A 46 -3.03 -0.36 0.66
N GLN A 47 -1.95 -0.76 -0.02
CA GLN A 47 -1.07 -1.84 0.44
C GLN A 47 -0.46 -1.53 1.81
N ALA A 48 0.02 -0.30 2.04
CA ALA A 48 0.55 0.11 3.35
C ALA A 48 -0.54 0.07 4.44
N SER A 49 -1.76 0.48 4.12
CA SER A 49 -2.90 0.43 5.06
C SER A 49 -3.30 -1.02 5.43
N THR A 50 -3.34 -1.91 4.42
CA THR A 50 -3.56 -3.35 4.62
C THR A 50 -2.45 -3.96 5.47
N MET A 51 -1.20 -3.57 5.22
CA MET A 51 -0.07 -4.02 6.03
C MET A 51 -0.19 -3.53 7.48
N GLY A 52 -0.54 -2.27 7.70
CA GLY A 52 -0.76 -1.72 9.03
C GLY A 52 -1.81 -2.50 9.82
N SER A 53 -2.89 -2.92 9.17
CA SER A 53 -3.91 -3.79 9.77
C SER A 53 -3.35 -5.17 10.14
N THR A 54 -2.53 -5.76 9.26
CA THR A 54 -1.88 -7.05 9.47
C THR A 54 -0.88 -7.01 10.62
N VAL A 55 -0.02 -5.98 10.66
CA VAL A 55 0.94 -5.74 11.74
C VAL A 55 0.24 -5.58 13.08
N ARG A 56 -0.87 -4.82 13.13
CA ARG A 56 -1.69 -4.71 14.36
C ARG A 56 -2.22 -6.05 14.81
N TYR A 57 -2.75 -6.84 13.88
CA TYR A 57 -3.33 -8.14 14.19
C TYR A 57 -2.28 -9.12 14.73
N VAL A 58 -1.09 -9.21 14.11
CA VAL A 58 0.01 -10.05 14.61
C VAL A 58 0.48 -9.58 15.99
N ARG A 59 0.63 -8.27 16.20
CA ARG A 59 0.99 -7.71 17.52
C ARG A 59 -0.02 -8.06 18.62
N GLN A 60 -1.33 -8.03 18.31
CA GLN A 60 -2.37 -8.44 19.25
C GLN A 60 -2.27 -9.93 19.58
N MET A 61 -2.01 -10.77 18.57
CA MET A 61 -1.87 -12.21 18.74
C MET A 61 -0.64 -12.57 19.60
N LEU A 62 0.49 -11.89 19.37
CA LEU A 62 1.68 -12.00 20.20
C LEU A 62 1.40 -11.66 21.67
N GLN A 63 0.65 -10.59 21.93
CA GLN A 63 0.25 -10.20 23.28
C GLN A 63 -0.70 -11.21 23.92
N PHE A 64 -1.67 -11.71 23.16
CA PHE A 64 -2.57 -12.76 23.63
C PHE A 64 -1.80 -14.02 24.04
N HIS A 65 -0.91 -14.51 23.18
CA HIS A 65 -0.16 -15.73 23.47
C HIS A 65 0.87 -15.57 24.58
N ARG A 66 1.50 -14.40 24.68
CA ARG A 66 2.33 -14.04 25.84
C ARG A 66 1.58 -14.22 27.16
N ASN A 67 0.31 -13.84 27.20
CA ASN A 67 -0.50 -13.91 28.42
C ASN A 67 -1.12 -15.29 28.65
N SER A 68 -1.34 -16.07 27.58
CA SER A 68 -1.95 -17.41 27.64
C SER A 68 -1.04 -18.48 28.29
N GLY A 69 0.28 -18.32 28.17
CA GLY A 69 1.26 -19.33 28.61
C GLY A 69 1.28 -20.63 27.78
N GLU A 70 0.55 -20.67 26.66
CA GLU A 70 0.27 -21.90 25.90
C GLU A 70 1.40 -22.30 24.93
N TYR A 71 2.34 -21.39 24.64
CA TYR A 71 3.43 -21.58 23.68
C TYR A 71 4.80 -21.49 24.35
N GLN A 72 5.80 -22.10 23.71
CA GLN A 72 7.20 -21.93 24.10
C GLN A 72 7.53 -20.44 24.10
N VAL A 73 7.93 -19.92 25.26
CA VAL A 73 8.36 -18.54 25.43
C VAL A 73 9.89 -18.46 25.42
N SER A 74 10.41 -17.36 24.89
CA SER A 74 11.79 -16.94 25.07
C SER A 74 12.05 -16.64 26.56
N THR A 75 13.32 -16.48 26.91
CA THR A 75 13.74 -16.09 28.27
C THR A 75 13.09 -14.78 28.74
N SER A 76 12.70 -13.90 27.82
CA SER A 76 12.03 -12.63 28.12
C SER A 76 10.49 -12.74 28.19
N GLY A 77 9.94 -13.94 28.08
CA GLY A 77 8.50 -14.21 28.24
C GLY A 77 7.65 -13.90 27.00
N TRP A 78 8.26 -13.65 25.84
CA TRP A 78 7.56 -13.52 24.58
C TRP A 78 7.55 -14.85 23.81
N PRO A 79 6.58 -15.12 22.93
CA PRO A 79 6.58 -16.35 22.13
C PRO A 79 7.90 -16.54 21.37
N ALA A 80 8.47 -17.75 21.40
CA ALA A 80 9.70 -18.07 20.70
C ALA A 80 9.53 -18.08 19.17
N GLN A 81 8.30 -18.28 18.70
CA GLN A 81 7.92 -18.32 17.30
C GLN A 81 6.49 -17.78 17.10
N ILE A 82 6.18 -17.38 15.88
CA ILE A 82 4.82 -17.02 15.45
C ILE A 82 4.24 -18.21 14.69
N SER A 83 3.30 -18.93 15.30
CA SER A 83 2.70 -20.13 14.70
C SER A 83 1.61 -19.78 13.70
N GLN A 84 1.56 -20.52 12.60
CA GLN A 84 0.49 -20.45 11.60
C GLN A 84 -0.90 -20.77 12.20
N GLN A 85 -0.95 -21.62 13.24
CA GLN A 85 -2.18 -22.05 13.90
C GLN A 85 -2.88 -20.93 14.68
N TRP A 86 -2.18 -19.83 14.94
CA TRP A 86 -2.78 -18.66 15.56
C TRP A 86 -3.80 -18.00 14.61
N PHE A 87 -3.63 -18.19 13.32
CA PHE A 87 -4.38 -17.49 12.28
C PHE A 87 -5.49 -18.37 11.72
N ARG A 88 -6.57 -17.73 11.26
CA ARG A 88 -7.70 -18.42 10.61
C ARG A 88 -7.18 -19.22 9.41
N GLY A 89 -7.51 -20.51 9.37
CA GLY A 89 -7.15 -21.39 8.25
C GLY A 89 -5.72 -21.89 8.28
N ASP A 90 -5.04 -21.84 9.44
CA ASP A 90 -3.68 -22.36 9.64
C ASP A 90 -2.65 -21.78 8.65
N SER A 91 -2.84 -20.52 8.27
CA SER A 91 -1.98 -19.82 7.31
C SER A 91 -1.64 -18.42 7.80
N LEU A 92 -0.37 -18.02 7.67
CA LEU A 92 0.05 -16.64 7.94
C LEU A 92 -0.68 -15.67 6.99
N PRO A 93 -0.98 -14.44 7.44
CA PRO A 93 -1.52 -13.41 6.58
C PRO A 93 -0.64 -13.19 5.34
N LEU A 94 -1.27 -12.81 4.23
CA LEU A 94 -0.57 -12.48 3.00
C LEU A 94 0.08 -11.10 3.11
N HIS A 95 1.23 -10.98 2.46
CA HIS A 95 1.96 -9.73 2.33
C HIS A 95 1.42 -8.95 1.10
N PRO A 96 0.87 -7.73 1.27
CA PRO A 96 0.08 -7.04 0.25
C PRO A 96 0.87 -6.59 -0.99
N TRP A 97 2.20 -6.53 -0.92
CA TRP A 97 3.07 -6.17 -2.05
C TRP A 97 3.50 -7.35 -2.90
N THR A 98 3.69 -8.52 -2.29
CA THR A 98 4.17 -9.73 -3.00
C THR A 98 3.02 -10.66 -3.36
N GLY A 99 1.92 -10.64 -2.59
CA GLY A 99 0.87 -11.64 -2.68
C GLY A 99 1.24 -12.98 -2.05
N ASP A 100 2.47 -13.11 -1.56
CA ASP A 100 2.98 -14.31 -0.90
C ASP A 100 2.69 -14.30 0.61
N ALA A 101 2.87 -15.45 1.24
CA ALA A 101 2.80 -15.57 2.69
C ALA A 101 3.84 -14.67 3.38
N VAL A 102 3.50 -14.17 4.56
CA VAL A 102 4.47 -13.47 5.41
C VAL A 102 5.59 -14.43 5.83
N VAL A 103 6.83 -14.03 5.60
CA VAL A 103 8.05 -14.74 5.97
C VAL A 103 8.72 -13.94 7.08
N ILE A 104 8.85 -14.53 8.26
CA ILE A 104 9.24 -13.81 9.47
C ILE A 104 10.67 -14.19 9.85
N GLU A 105 11.54 -13.19 9.92
CA GLU A 105 12.82 -13.31 10.59
C GLU A 105 12.63 -13.14 12.10
N ILE A 106 13.05 -14.14 12.88
CA ILE A 106 12.99 -14.12 14.33
C ILE A 106 14.38 -13.82 14.88
N VAL A 107 14.52 -12.74 15.66
CA VAL A 107 15.80 -12.31 16.23
C VAL A 107 15.78 -12.25 17.75
N ASP A 108 16.92 -12.54 18.38
CA ASP A 108 17.22 -12.20 19.78
C ASP A 108 17.87 -10.82 19.85
N GLY A 109 17.13 -9.79 19.46
CA GLY A 109 17.63 -8.41 19.46
C GLY A 109 17.73 -7.80 20.85
N ALA A 110 18.33 -6.62 20.96
CA ALA A 110 18.33 -5.87 22.22
C ALA A 110 16.89 -5.46 22.62
N SER A 111 16.65 -5.21 23.91
CA SER A 111 15.31 -4.76 24.37
C SER A 111 14.91 -3.39 23.82
N THR A 112 15.88 -2.54 23.50
CA THR A 112 15.70 -1.22 22.89
C THR A 112 15.49 -1.29 21.37
N GLU A 113 15.81 -2.42 20.74
CA GLU A 113 15.72 -2.60 19.30
C GLU A 113 14.27 -2.87 18.91
N ILE A 114 13.58 -1.84 18.42
CA ILE A 114 12.17 -1.89 18.03
C ILE A 114 11.96 -1.88 16.52
N TYR A 115 13.02 -1.63 15.73
CA TYR A 115 13.00 -1.65 14.28
C TYR A 115 14.11 -2.56 13.73
N PRO A 116 13.90 -3.22 12.58
CA PRO A 116 14.95 -3.99 11.93
C PRO A 116 16.03 -3.09 11.33
N ALA A 117 17.25 -3.61 11.29
CA ALA A 117 18.38 -2.99 10.58
C ALA A 117 18.11 -2.86 9.07
N GLN A 118 17.44 -3.84 8.47
CA GLN A 118 16.95 -3.83 7.10
C GLN A 118 15.44 -3.61 7.09
N LYS A 119 14.98 -2.45 6.60
CA LYS A 119 13.55 -2.08 6.48
C LYS A 119 12.95 -2.43 5.12
N ILE A 120 13.81 -2.76 4.16
CA ILE A 120 13.43 -3.18 2.81
C ILE A 120 13.50 -4.70 2.76
N PHE A 121 12.58 -5.34 2.05
CA PHE A 121 12.72 -6.74 1.66
C PHE A 121 13.00 -6.85 0.17
N ASP A 122 13.74 -7.88 -0.23
CA ASP A 122 14.00 -8.17 -1.64
C ASP A 122 12.80 -8.94 -2.21
N ALA A 123 12.00 -8.28 -3.04
CA ALA A 123 10.83 -8.89 -3.66
C ALA A 123 11.17 -9.90 -4.76
N SER A 124 12.43 -9.98 -5.20
CA SER A 124 12.88 -10.95 -6.20
C SER A 124 13.14 -12.35 -5.61
N ASP A 125 13.26 -12.44 -4.28
CA ASP A 125 13.41 -13.69 -3.55
C ASP A 125 12.15 -13.99 -2.73
N SER A 126 11.39 -14.99 -3.16
CA SER A 126 10.18 -15.47 -2.47
C SER A 126 10.43 -15.97 -1.03
N MET A 127 11.69 -16.26 -0.67
CA MET A 127 12.08 -16.71 0.67
C MET A 127 12.64 -15.55 1.52
N ALA A 128 12.75 -14.35 0.97
CA ALA A 128 13.22 -13.21 1.73
C ALA A 128 12.24 -12.88 2.87
N ALA A 129 12.77 -12.77 4.09
CA ALA A 129 11.97 -12.37 5.23
C ALA A 129 11.41 -10.97 5.02
N ASN A 130 10.08 -10.89 4.86
CA ASN A 130 9.33 -9.66 4.66
C ASN A 130 8.78 -9.10 5.99
N CYS A 131 8.95 -9.83 7.09
CA CYS A 131 8.62 -9.39 8.43
C CYS A 131 9.77 -9.71 9.39
N TRP A 132 9.81 -8.98 10.48
CA TRP A 132 10.84 -9.07 11.51
C TRP A 132 10.18 -9.08 12.88
N TYR A 133 10.65 -9.99 13.73
CA TYR A 133 10.15 -10.19 15.06
C TYR A 133 11.29 -10.29 16.07
N ASN A 134 11.31 -9.38 17.05
CA ASN A 134 12.24 -9.44 18.17
C ASN A 134 11.60 -10.14 19.36
N ARG A 135 12.05 -11.37 19.65
CA ARG A 135 11.53 -12.16 20.77
C ARG A 135 12.04 -11.70 22.13
N THR A 136 12.95 -10.73 22.19
CA THR A 136 13.40 -10.13 23.47
C THR A 136 12.37 -9.14 24.01
N ASN A 137 11.76 -8.33 23.15
CA ASN A 137 10.85 -7.26 23.56
C ASN A 137 9.44 -7.33 22.93
N GLY A 138 9.21 -8.29 22.01
CA GLY A 138 7.93 -8.48 21.34
C GLY A 138 7.67 -7.55 20.16
N SER A 139 8.67 -6.80 19.71
CA SER A 139 8.51 -5.87 18.59
C SER A 139 8.33 -6.64 17.30
N PHE A 140 7.31 -6.26 16.53
CA PHE A 140 7.00 -6.86 15.24
C PHE A 140 6.89 -5.76 14.19
N CYS A 141 7.62 -5.92 13.10
CA CYS A 141 7.64 -4.98 11.97
C CYS A 141 7.54 -5.73 10.65
N ALA A 142 6.75 -5.19 9.72
CA ALA A 142 6.82 -5.52 8.31
C ALA A 142 7.93 -4.72 7.63
N ARG A 143 8.66 -5.38 6.73
CA ARG A 143 9.53 -4.70 5.76
C ARG A 143 8.66 -4.23 4.59
N VAL A 144 9.13 -3.20 3.89
CA VAL A 144 8.42 -2.62 2.75
C VAL A 144 9.24 -2.79 1.46
N GLY A 145 8.58 -2.67 0.31
CA GLY A 145 9.29 -2.62 -0.97
C GLY A 145 10.09 -1.32 -1.06
N ALA A 146 11.20 -1.34 -1.81
CA ALA A 146 11.94 -0.11 -2.09
C ALA A 146 11.05 0.87 -2.87
N ALA A 147 10.87 2.08 -2.33
CA ALA A 147 10.27 3.19 -3.05
C ALA A 147 11.36 4.04 -3.70
N GLY A 148 10.99 4.92 -4.63
CA GLY A 148 11.95 5.66 -5.48
C GLY A 148 13.08 6.37 -4.73
N THR A 149 12.86 6.83 -3.50
CA THR A 149 13.89 7.41 -2.63
C THR A 149 13.89 6.79 -1.24
N ASN A 150 15.00 6.95 -0.50
CA ASN A 150 15.10 6.51 0.90
C ASN A 150 14.08 7.22 1.81
N ALA A 151 13.75 8.49 1.53
CA ALA A 151 12.75 9.24 2.28
C ALA A 151 11.34 8.66 2.07
N GLN A 152 10.96 8.40 0.81
CA GLN A 152 9.69 7.75 0.48
C GLN A 152 9.61 6.33 1.06
N THR A 153 10.71 5.59 1.03
CA THR A 153 10.75 4.23 1.60
C THR A 153 10.58 4.26 3.12
N LEU A 154 11.19 5.23 3.80
CA LEU A 154 11.01 5.42 5.24
C LEU A 154 9.57 5.79 5.59
N GLU A 155 8.96 6.67 4.80
CA GLU A 155 7.55 7.03 4.96
C GLU A 155 6.63 5.82 4.76
N LEU A 156 6.87 5.03 3.71
CA LEU A 156 6.15 3.80 3.45
C LEU A 156 6.30 2.80 4.61
N PHE A 157 7.52 2.64 5.12
CA PHE A 157 7.80 1.80 6.29
C PHE A 157 7.02 2.28 7.52
N ASN A 158 7.02 3.58 7.79
CA ASN A 158 6.30 4.19 8.91
C ASN A 158 4.78 3.99 8.78
N ALA A 159 4.23 4.18 7.57
CA ALA A 159 2.83 3.95 7.28
C ALA A 159 2.43 2.47 7.48
N ALA A 160 3.25 1.54 6.99
CA ALA A 160 3.01 0.11 7.08
C ALA A 160 3.11 -0.46 8.51
N ASN A 161 3.98 0.13 9.34
CA ASN A 161 4.26 -0.36 10.70
C ASN A 161 3.58 0.45 11.81
N LEU A 162 2.91 1.53 11.42
CA LEU A 162 2.24 2.47 12.31
C LEU A 162 3.23 3.00 13.36
N CYS A 163 4.41 3.39 12.86
CA CYS A 163 5.53 3.85 13.66
C CYS A 163 6.12 5.14 13.08
N SER A 164 7.13 5.68 13.77
CA SER A 164 7.80 6.94 13.42
C SER A 164 9.31 6.78 13.49
N ALA A 165 9.88 5.88 12.68
CA ALA A 165 11.32 5.78 12.53
C ALA A 165 11.86 7.06 11.85
N GLY A 166 12.93 7.62 12.40
CA GLY A 166 13.60 8.82 11.91
C GLY A 166 14.61 8.57 10.78
N SER A 167 15.05 7.31 10.57
CA SER A 167 15.94 6.97 9.47
C SER A 167 15.82 5.51 9.03
N MET A 168 16.34 5.22 7.82
CA MET A 168 16.40 3.85 7.31
C MET A 168 17.30 2.93 8.14
N THR A 169 18.31 3.47 8.82
CA THR A 169 19.30 2.72 9.62
C THR A 169 18.96 2.64 11.11
N GLN A 170 17.92 3.35 11.57
CA GLN A 170 17.52 3.37 12.98
C GLN A 170 16.99 1.99 13.41
N THR A 171 17.55 1.41 14.45
CA THR A 171 17.08 0.15 15.05
C THR A 171 16.38 0.34 16.39
N THR A 172 16.64 1.46 17.07
CA THR A 172 16.13 1.81 18.41
C THR A 172 15.18 3.00 18.35
N GLN A 173 14.25 3.13 19.30
CA GLN A 173 13.28 4.24 19.38
C GLN A 173 13.93 5.61 19.52
#